data_AF-A0A2G5UGI2-F1
#
_entry.id   AF-A0A2G5UGI2-F1
#
_cell.length_a   1.000
_cell.length_b   1.000
_cell.length_c   1.000
_cell.angle_alpha   90.00
_cell.angle_beta   90.00
_cell.angle_gamma   90.00
#
_symmetry.space_group_name_H-M   'P 1'
#
loop_
_entity.id
_entity.type
_entity.pdbx_description
1 polymer ?
#
loop_
_entity_poly.entity_id
_entity_poly.type
_entity_poly.pdbx_seq_one_letter_code
_entity_poly.pdbx_strand_id
1 'polypeptide(L)'
;MCMADQKTGKPYLEQVSSICQHHWFYSFIKRYENSLNSFYSYMGSVLKSKKPCGLCSYKQSCGFGGAVKCNQSPLAVEGTRPFLPFYVAERVCSEKDLGKSQVDSCVVDYDALMANGKECQLWPSNKVDLSDIEPAFREHVYNLNWYTCLPQNRKLRKGRGKNAKFRTEKYADVVVSHSAESKNLQM
;
A
#
# COMPACT_ATOMS: atom_id res chain seq x y z
N MET A 1 -11.97 -6.34 6.91
CA MET A 1 -11.09 -5.58 7.82
C MET A 1 -10.20 -4.67 6.98
N CYS A 2 -9.80 -3.50 7.48
CA CYS A 2 -8.83 -2.65 6.79
C CYS A 2 -7.44 -3.29 6.90
N MET A 3 -6.74 -3.39 5.78
CA MET A 3 -5.43 -4.03 5.71
C MET A 3 -4.32 -3.12 6.22
N ALA A 4 -3.22 -3.75 6.63
CA ALA A 4 -2.09 -3.13 7.30
C ALA A 4 -2.46 -2.50 8.67
N ASP A 5 -3.43 -3.08 9.38
CA ASP A 5 -3.72 -2.69 10.75
C ASP A 5 -2.62 -3.24 11.68
N GLN A 6 -1.62 -2.40 11.94
CA GLN A 6 -0.51 -2.67 12.85
C GLN A 6 -0.97 -3.05 14.27
N LYS A 7 -2.22 -2.77 14.67
CA LYS A 7 -2.73 -3.15 15.99
C LYS A 7 -2.90 -4.66 16.15
N THR A 8 -3.02 -5.41 15.05
CA THR A 8 -3.24 -6.85 15.13
C THR A 8 -1.99 -7.66 15.42
N GLY A 9 -0.80 -7.08 15.18
CA GLY A 9 0.47 -7.80 15.29
C GLY A 9 0.61 -8.97 14.30
N LYS A 10 -0.31 -9.10 13.34
CA LYS A 10 -0.31 -10.18 12.35
C LYS A 10 0.47 -9.79 11.10
N PRO A 11 1.16 -10.74 10.44
CA PRO A 11 1.70 -10.57 9.09
C PRO A 11 0.66 -10.01 8.12
N TYR A 12 1.10 -9.26 7.11
CA TYR A 12 0.20 -8.57 6.18
C TYR A 12 -0.80 -9.51 5.52
N LEU A 13 -0.33 -10.65 5.00
CA LEU A 13 -1.17 -11.61 4.29
C LEU A 13 -2.20 -12.27 5.23
N GLU A 14 -1.86 -12.49 6.50
CA GLU A 14 -2.80 -13.05 7.49
C GLU A 14 -3.97 -12.10 7.83
N GLN A 15 -3.86 -10.81 7.51
CA GLN A 15 -4.94 -9.83 7.67
C GLN A 15 -5.98 -9.90 6.54
N VAL A 16 -5.67 -10.61 5.45
CA VAL A 16 -6.59 -10.85 4.32
C VAL A 16 -7.72 -11.77 4.76
N SER A 17 -8.93 -11.55 4.25
CA SER A 17 -10.09 -12.41 4.55
C SER A 17 -9.80 -13.88 4.22
N SER A 18 -10.30 -14.82 5.04
CA SER A 18 -10.08 -16.26 4.88
C SER A 18 -10.43 -16.77 3.47
N ILE A 19 -11.48 -16.21 2.85
CA ILE A 19 -11.89 -16.55 1.48
C ILE A 19 -10.77 -16.29 0.47
N CYS A 20 -10.08 -15.15 0.58
CA CYS A 20 -8.92 -14.86 -0.27
C CYS A 20 -7.75 -15.82 0.01
N GLN A 21 -7.55 -16.19 1.29
CA GLN A 21 -6.43 -17.02 1.72
C GLN A 21 -6.50 -18.44 1.13
N HIS A 22 -7.69 -18.93 0.80
CA HIS A 22 -7.91 -20.23 0.17
C HIS A 22 -7.60 -20.26 -1.34
N HIS A 23 -7.38 -19.10 -1.98
CA HIS A 23 -7.11 -19.06 -3.41
C HIS A 23 -5.63 -19.34 -3.73
N TRP A 24 -5.37 -20.03 -4.85
CA TRP A 24 -4.01 -20.39 -5.25
C TRP A 24 -3.08 -19.18 -5.43
N PHE A 25 -3.61 -18.03 -5.87
CA PHE A 25 -2.85 -16.78 -5.96
C PHE A 25 -2.33 -16.34 -4.60
N TYR A 26 -3.11 -16.50 -3.53
CA TYR A 26 -2.66 -16.19 -2.19
C TYR A 26 -1.55 -17.16 -1.75
N SER A 27 -1.70 -18.46 -2.01
CA SER A 27 -0.65 -19.45 -1.76
C SER A 27 0.64 -19.12 -2.53
N PHE A 28 0.51 -18.63 -3.76
CA PHE A 28 1.63 -18.17 -4.58
C PHE A 28 2.30 -16.94 -3.98
N ILE A 29 1.55 -15.88 -3.63
CA ILE A 29 2.11 -14.66 -3.05
C ILE A 29 2.70 -14.89 -1.65
N LYS A 30 2.19 -15.87 -0.90
CA LYS A 30 2.70 -16.22 0.43
C LYS A 30 4.19 -16.58 0.44
N ARG A 31 4.77 -17.05 -0.68
CA ARG A 31 6.22 -17.27 -0.78
C ARG A 31 7.05 -15.99 -0.63
N TYR A 32 6.43 -14.82 -0.81
CA TYR A 32 7.03 -13.49 -0.69
C TYR A 32 6.68 -12.77 0.63
N GLU A 33 6.18 -13.51 1.62
CA GLU A 33 5.68 -12.95 2.87
C GLU A 33 6.75 -12.17 3.64
N ASN A 34 8.03 -12.58 3.58
CA ASN A 34 9.10 -11.87 4.27
C ASN A 34 9.33 -10.50 3.64
N SER A 35 9.41 -10.43 2.30
CA SER A 35 9.56 -9.15 1.60
C SER A 35 8.37 -8.23 1.79
N LEU A 36 7.14 -8.77 1.75
CA LEU A 36 5.93 -7.98 2.01
C LEU A 36 5.92 -7.41 3.42
N ASN A 37 6.19 -8.23 4.43
CA ASN A 37 6.25 -7.76 5.81
C ASN A 37 7.39 -6.74 6.00
N SER A 38 8.57 -6.98 5.41
CA SER A 38 9.70 -6.05 5.44
C SER A 38 9.32 -4.69 4.84
N PHE A 39 8.63 -4.69 3.70
CA PHE A 39 8.11 -3.47 3.08
C PHE A 39 7.13 -2.72 3.99
N TYR A 40 6.12 -3.38 4.56
CA TYR A 40 5.15 -2.72 5.44
C TYR A 40 5.78 -2.23 6.76
N SER A 41 6.75 -2.96 7.30
CA SER A 41 7.54 -2.52 8.46
C SER A 41 8.35 -1.26 8.14
N TYR A 42 9.02 -1.23 6.98
CA TYR A 42 9.75 -0.06 6.51
C TYR A 42 8.82 1.15 6.32
N MET A 43 7.69 0.99 5.61
CA MET A 43 6.70 2.05 5.41
C MET A 43 6.16 2.57 6.74
N GLY A 44 5.89 1.68 7.70
CA GLY A 44 5.51 2.03 9.06
C GLY A 44 6.58 2.83 9.81
N SER A 45 7.86 2.54 9.57
CA SER A 45 9.00 3.20 10.24
C SER A 45 9.25 4.63 9.76
N VAL A 46 8.93 4.94 8.50
CA VAL A 46 9.14 6.27 7.92
C VAL A 46 7.96 7.21 8.15
N LEU A 47 6.80 6.70 8.56
CA LEU A 47 5.63 7.53 8.89
C LEU A 47 5.80 8.22 10.24
N LYS A 48 5.62 9.55 10.28
CA LYS A 48 5.62 10.31 11.54
C LYS A 48 4.37 10.08 12.39
N SER A 49 3.29 9.61 11.77
CA SER A 49 2.02 9.34 12.45
C SER A 49 1.52 7.94 12.13
N LYS A 50 1.02 7.26 13.16
CA LYS A 50 0.29 5.97 13.02
C LYS A 50 -1.20 6.16 12.72
N LYS A 51 -1.66 7.40 12.52
CA LYS A 51 -3.05 7.65 12.13
C LYS A 51 -3.23 7.25 10.66
N PRO A 52 -4.41 6.72 10.27
CA PRO A 52 -4.74 6.51 8.86
C PRO A 52 -4.60 7.81 8.06
N CYS A 53 -4.09 7.71 6.84
CA CYS A 53 -3.78 8.85 5.97
C CYS A 53 -3.63 8.41 4.50
N GLY A 54 -3.62 9.38 3.60
CA GLY A 54 -3.24 9.24 2.19
C GLY A 54 -4.17 8.37 1.35
N LEU A 55 -5.34 8.00 1.87
CA LEU A 55 -6.21 6.96 1.31
C LEU A 55 -5.50 5.60 1.15
N CYS A 56 -4.46 5.35 1.93
CA CYS A 56 -3.58 4.17 1.84
C CYS A 56 -4.13 2.92 2.54
N SER A 57 -5.24 3.02 3.28
CA SER A 57 -5.86 1.88 3.95
C SER A 57 -7.07 1.38 3.15
N TYR A 58 -7.05 0.11 2.77
CA TYR A 58 -8.07 -0.52 1.92
C TYR A 58 -8.62 -1.79 2.57
N LYS A 59 -9.86 -2.15 2.19
CA LYS A 59 -10.44 -3.47 2.40
C LYS A 59 -10.34 -4.23 1.08
N GLN A 60 -9.87 -5.46 1.15
CA GLN A 60 -9.99 -6.39 0.04
C GLN A 60 -11.18 -7.32 0.25
N SER A 61 -11.95 -7.52 -0.81
CA SER A 61 -12.93 -8.59 -0.92
C SER A 61 -12.52 -9.51 -2.05
N CYS A 62 -12.51 -10.82 -1.78
CA CYS A 62 -12.29 -11.81 -2.81
C CYS A 62 -13.52 -12.66 -3.00
N GLY A 63 -13.75 -13.08 -4.24
CA GLY A 63 -14.82 -14.01 -4.55
C GLY A 63 -14.41 -14.98 -5.63
N PHE A 64 -15.09 -16.12 -5.61
CA PHE A 64 -15.08 -17.08 -6.69
C PHE A 64 -16.28 -16.77 -7.58
N GLY A 65 -16.10 -16.79 -8.89
CA GLY A 65 -17.09 -16.41 -9.90
C GLY A 65 -18.39 -17.24 -9.95
N GLY A 66 -18.59 -18.15 -8.98
CA GLY A 66 -19.87 -18.78 -8.62
C GLY A 66 -20.79 -19.22 -9.76
N ALA A 67 -22.09 -19.33 -9.47
CA ALA A 67 -23.15 -19.49 -10.47
C ALA A 67 -23.46 -18.17 -11.20
N VAL A 68 -23.23 -17.05 -10.51
CA VAL A 68 -23.34 -15.70 -11.06
C VAL A 68 -21.97 -15.34 -11.62
N LYS A 69 -21.77 -15.62 -12.91
CA LYS A 69 -20.56 -15.31 -13.67
C LYS A 69 -20.29 -13.80 -13.62
N CYS A 70 -19.67 -13.31 -12.55
CA CYS A 70 -19.13 -11.96 -12.50
C CYS A 70 -17.96 -11.94 -13.50
N ASN A 71 -18.29 -11.57 -14.73
CA ASN A 71 -17.47 -11.56 -15.94
C ASN A 71 -17.12 -12.97 -16.44
N GLN A 72 -17.86 -13.44 -17.46
CA GLN A 72 -17.21 -14.29 -18.46
C GLN A 72 -15.98 -13.51 -18.92
N SER A 73 -14.79 -14.01 -18.57
CA SER A 73 -13.57 -13.54 -19.22
C SER A 73 -13.85 -13.54 -20.72
N PRO A 74 -13.50 -12.49 -21.49
CA PRO A 74 -13.62 -12.52 -22.94
C PRO A 74 -12.78 -13.64 -23.59
N LEU A 75 -11.97 -14.35 -22.80
CA LEU A 75 -11.21 -15.54 -23.17
C LEU A 75 -11.92 -16.87 -22.80
N ALA A 76 -13.15 -16.83 -22.31
CA ALA A 76 -13.91 -18.03 -21.99
C ALA A 76 -14.42 -18.69 -23.27
N VAL A 77 -13.69 -19.69 -23.77
CA VAL A 77 -14.16 -20.56 -24.87
C VAL A 77 -15.34 -21.39 -24.35
N GLU A 78 -16.46 -21.40 -25.07
CA GLU A 78 -17.62 -22.22 -24.72
C GLU A 78 -17.21 -23.69 -24.54
N GLY A 79 -17.59 -24.28 -23.39
CA GLY A 79 -17.23 -25.66 -23.04
C GLY A 79 -15.92 -25.83 -22.26
N THR A 80 -15.14 -24.77 -22.03
CA THR A 80 -13.91 -24.81 -21.20
C THR A 80 -14.13 -24.23 -19.81
N ARG A 81 -13.35 -24.69 -18.81
CA ARG A 81 -13.36 -24.07 -17.47
C ARG A 81 -12.83 -22.64 -17.56
N PRO A 82 -13.47 -21.63 -16.93
CA PRO A 82 -12.94 -20.28 -16.89
C PRO A 82 -11.54 -20.29 -16.28
N PHE A 83 -10.57 -19.70 -17.00
CA PHE A 83 -9.15 -19.75 -16.67
C PHE A 83 -8.82 -19.08 -15.32
N LEU A 84 -9.58 -18.05 -14.92
CA LEU A 84 -9.43 -17.33 -13.67
C LEU A 84 -10.80 -16.96 -13.06
N PRO A 85 -11.40 -17.82 -12.22
CA PRO A 85 -12.67 -17.54 -11.57
C PRO A 85 -12.50 -16.70 -10.29
N PHE A 86 -11.38 -16.03 -10.08
CA PHE A 86 -11.08 -15.29 -8.85
C PHE A 86 -10.95 -13.81 -9.12
N TYR A 87 -11.73 -13.02 -8.40
CA TYR A 87 -11.63 -11.57 -8.44
C TYR A 87 -11.24 -11.05 -7.06
N VAL A 88 -10.37 -10.05 -7.05
CA VAL A 88 -10.09 -9.21 -5.89
C VAL A 88 -10.66 -7.84 -6.21
N ALA A 89 -11.52 -7.34 -5.34
CA ALA A 89 -11.98 -5.97 -5.37
C ALA A 89 -11.47 -5.26 -4.12
N GLU A 90 -10.95 -4.05 -4.31
CA GLU A 90 -10.45 -3.21 -3.24
C GLU A 90 -11.37 -2.02 -3.03
N ARG A 91 -11.55 -1.63 -1.77
CA ARG A 91 -12.27 -0.43 -1.41
C ARG A 91 -11.50 0.33 -0.33
N VAL A 92 -11.28 1.62 -0.55
CA VAL A 92 -10.70 2.52 0.46
C VAL A 92 -11.54 2.47 1.74
N CYS A 93 -10.86 2.32 2.87
CA CYS A 93 -11.51 2.30 4.18
C CYS A 93 -12.16 3.65 4.52
N SER A 94 -13.39 3.59 5.02
CA SER A 94 -14.09 4.79 5.47
C SER A 94 -13.75 5.13 6.92
N GLU A 95 -14.13 6.32 7.36
CA GLU A 95 -14.04 6.70 8.77
C GLU A 95 -14.82 5.74 9.68
N LYS A 96 -15.93 5.17 9.21
CA LYS A 96 -16.67 4.13 9.95
C LYS A 96 -15.85 2.87 10.17
N ASP A 97 -14.91 2.58 9.28
CA ASP A 97 -14.08 1.37 9.34
C ASP A 97 -12.85 1.53 10.23
N LEU A 98 -12.32 2.76 10.32
CA LEU A 98 -11.07 3.08 11.00
C LEU A 98 -11.27 3.88 12.30
N GLY A 99 -12.47 4.40 12.53
CA GLY A 99 -12.82 5.37 13.58
C GLY A 99 -12.23 6.77 13.35
N LYS A 100 -11.52 7.01 12.24
CA LYS A 100 -10.88 8.27 11.86
C LYS A 100 -10.84 8.42 10.34
N SER A 101 -10.87 9.65 9.85
CA SER A 101 -10.61 9.96 8.44
C SER A 101 -9.16 9.63 8.06
N GLN A 102 -8.97 9.26 6.78
CA GLN A 102 -7.66 9.06 6.13
C GLN A 102 -7.45 9.98 4.92
N VAL A 103 -8.27 11.04 4.79
CA VAL A 103 -8.24 11.97 3.66
C VAL A 103 -6.98 12.84 3.64
N ASP A 104 -6.45 13.16 4.83
CA ASP A 104 -5.20 13.92 4.96
C ASP A 104 -4.00 13.12 4.43
N SER A 105 -3.02 13.80 3.83
CA SER A 105 -1.79 13.17 3.35
C SER A 105 -1.01 12.49 4.49
N CYS A 106 -0.27 11.44 4.13
CA CYS A 106 0.65 10.81 5.06
C CYS A 106 1.91 11.65 5.23
N VAL A 107 2.24 12.03 6.47
CA VAL A 107 3.48 12.76 6.76
C VAL A 107 4.58 11.76 7.07
N VAL A 108 5.65 11.79 6.29
CA VAL A 108 6.84 10.95 6.49
C VAL A 108 8.03 11.75 7.01
N ASP A 109 8.99 11.03 7.58
CA ASP A 109 10.25 11.58 8.04
C ASP A 109 11.16 11.89 6.86
N TYR A 110 11.33 13.19 6.60
CA TYR A 110 12.13 13.70 5.50
C TYR A 110 13.59 13.23 5.59
N ASP A 111 14.20 13.26 6.78
CA ASP A 111 15.61 12.88 6.96
C ASP A 111 15.79 11.37 6.77
N ALA A 112 14.81 10.57 7.21
CA ALA A 112 14.80 9.13 6.98
C ALA A 112 14.72 8.77 5.48
N LEU A 113 13.98 9.56 4.68
CA LEU A 113 13.89 9.35 3.23
C LEU A 113 15.15 9.81 2.49
N MET A 114 15.81 10.88 2.94
CA MET A 114 17.07 11.34 2.34
C MET A 114 18.14 10.25 2.35
N ALA A 115 18.11 9.36 3.35
CA ALA A 115 19.01 8.21 3.43
C ALA A 115 18.84 7.19 2.27
N ASN A 116 17.72 7.22 1.53
CA ASN A 116 17.51 6.37 0.37
C ASN A 116 18.21 6.88 -0.91
N GLY A 117 18.88 8.04 -0.86
CA GLY A 117 19.76 8.54 -1.91
C GLY A 117 19.20 9.69 -2.74
N LYS A 118 17.89 9.98 -2.68
CA LYS A 118 17.27 11.15 -3.33
C LYS A 118 16.22 11.79 -2.42
N GLU A 119 15.96 13.08 -2.64
CA GLU A 119 14.90 13.81 -1.94
C GLU A 119 13.55 13.12 -2.17
N CYS A 120 12.82 12.85 -1.08
CA CYS A 120 11.51 12.22 -1.13
C CYS A 120 11.48 10.81 -1.77
N GLN A 121 12.60 10.09 -1.82
CA GLN A 121 12.62 8.72 -2.30
C GLN A 121 12.03 7.78 -1.25
N LEU A 122 10.74 7.46 -1.39
CA LEU A 122 10.05 6.50 -0.52
C LEU A 122 10.40 5.06 -0.89
N TRP A 123 10.46 4.78 -2.18
CA TRP A 123 10.79 3.50 -2.79
C TRP A 123 11.63 3.76 -4.06
N PRO A 124 12.63 2.92 -4.38
CA PRO A 124 13.13 1.78 -3.61
C PRO A 124 13.96 2.17 -2.39
N SER A 125 14.12 1.24 -1.44
CA SER A 125 14.96 1.40 -0.25
C SER A 125 15.75 0.12 0.04
N ASN A 126 16.99 0.27 0.52
CA ASN A 126 17.84 -0.83 0.98
C ASN A 126 17.41 -1.41 2.34
N LYS A 127 16.44 -0.78 3.02
CA LYS A 127 15.86 -1.27 4.28
C LYS A 127 14.78 -2.32 4.08
N VAL A 128 14.35 -2.54 2.83
CA VAL A 128 13.39 -3.58 2.49
C VAL A 128 14.15 -4.79 1.99
N ASP A 129 13.96 -5.91 2.68
CA ASP A 129 14.48 -7.19 2.25
C ASP A 129 13.67 -7.72 1.08
N LEU A 130 14.34 -8.06 -0.03
CA LEU A 130 13.76 -8.68 -1.23
C LEU A 130 14.35 -10.06 -1.50
N SER A 131 14.91 -10.71 -0.48
CA SER A 131 15.65 -11.98 -0.60
C SER A 131 14.78 -13.12 -1.15
N ASP A 132 13.49 -13.16 -0.78
CA ASP A 132 12.53 -14.16 -1.25
C ASP A 132 11.98 -13.88 -2.65
N ILE A 133 12.27 -12.70 -3.23
CA ILE A 133 11.92 -12.36 -4.61
C ILE A 133 13.02 -12.85 -5.55
N GLU A 134 12.62 -13.57 -6.59
CA GLU A 134 13.56 -14.09 -7.58
C GLU A 134 14.31 -12.94 -8.27
N PRO A 135 15.63 -13.07 -8.53
CA PRO A 135 16.44 -11.99 -9.09
C PRO A 135 15.86 -11.36 -10.37
N ALA A 136 15.24 -12.16 -11.24
CA ALA A 136 14.60 -11.70 -12.47
C ALA A 136 13.42 -10.74 -12.25
N PHE A 137 12.76 -10.80 -11.08
CA PHE A 137 11.63 -9.92 -10.75
C PHE A 137 12.01 -8.71 -9.89
N ARG A 138 13.22 -8.70 -9.30
CA ARG A 138 13.63 -7.61 -8.38
C ARG A 138 13.67 -6.26 -9.06
N GLU A 139 14.12 -6.19 -10.30
CA GLU A 139 14.14 -4.94 -11.07
C GLU A 139 12.71 -4.41 -11.30
N HIS A 140 11.77 -5.29 -11.67
CA HIS A 140 10.37 -4.92 -11.80
C HIS A 140 9.81 -4.38 -10.49
N VAL A 141 10.12 -5.04 -9.36
CA VAL A 141 9.68 -4.61 -8.03
C VAL A 141 10.28 -3.26 -7.65
N TYR A 142 11.56 -3.03 -7.90
CA TYR A 142 12.21 -1.73 -7.64
C TYR A 142 11.61 -0.58 -8.44
N ASN A 143 11.10 -0.85 -9.65
CA ASN A 143 10.51 0.16 -10.53
C ASN A 143 9.02 0.45 -10.26
N LEU A 144 8.41 -0.20 -9.26
CA LEU A 144 7.01 0.05 -8.91
C LEU A 144 6.82 1.46 -8.34
N ASN A 145 5.89 2.22 -8.91
CA ASN A 145 5.59 3.59 -8.50
C ASN A 145 4.15 3.72 -7.99
N TRP A 146 3.93 3.36 -6.71
CA TRP A 146 2.60 3.36 -6.08
C TRP A 146 2.25 4.67 -5.35
N TYR A 147 3.26 5.46 -4.98
CA TYR A 147 3.10 6.61 -4.11
C TYR A 147 3.87 7.81 -4.64
N THR A 148 3.27 8.99 -4.51
CA THR A 148 3.94 10.26 -4.81
C THR A 148 4.33 10.92 -3.49
N CYS A 149 5.62 11.25 -3.36
CA CYS A 149 6.16 12.01 -2.23
C CYS A 149 6.44 13.46 -2.66
N LEU A 150 5.93 14.41 -1.88
CA LEU A 150 6.08 15.84 -2.13
C LEU A 150 6.78 16.50 -0.93
N PRO A 151 7.97 17.11 -1.12
CA PRO A 151 8.62 17.86 -0.06
C PRO A 151 7.83 19.15 0.24
N GLN A 152 7.66 19.46 1.52
CA GLN A 152 6.88 20.59 2.02
C GLN A 152 7.66 21.34 3.10
N ASN A 153 7.52 22.66 3.12
CA ASN A 153 8.04 23.51 4.20
C ASN A 153 6.86 23.94 5.09
N ARG A 154 6.80 23.44 6.32
CA ARG A 154 5.73 23.81 7.26
C ARG A 154 6.28 24.79 8.30
N LYS A 155 5.57 25.91 8.51
CA LYS A 155 5.88 26.87 9.58
C LYS A 155 5.20 26.43 10.87
N LEU A 156 5.98 25.95 11.83
CA LEU A 156 5.49 25.63 13.15
C LEU A 156 5.55 26.87 14.05
N ARG A 157 4.41 27.21 14.63
CA ARG A 157 4.32 28.26 15.65
C ARG A 157 4.69 27.68 17.01
N LYS A 158 5.77 28.18 17.61
CA LYS A 158 6.20 27.83 18.97
C LYS A 158 5.84 28.99 19.92
N GLY A 159 4.94 28.73 20.87
CA GLY A 159 4.48 29.69 21.89
C GLY A 159 3.09 30.29 21.63
N ARG A 160 2.50 30.86 22.70
CA ARG A 160 1.18 31.54 22.69
C ARG A 160 1.35 33.06 22.79
N GLY A 161 0.39 33.80 22.24
CA GLY A 161 0.38 35.28 22.27
C GLY A 161 1.29 35.96 21.24
N LYS A 162 1.57 37.26 21.46
CA LYS A 162 2.31 38.15 20.53
C LYS A 162 3.80 37.81 20.35
N ASN A 163 4.37 36.97 21.24
CA ASN A 163 5.78 36.55 21.19
C ASN A 163 5.98 35.18 20.52
N ALA A 164 5.01 34.71 19.74
CA ALA A 164 5.12 33.43 19.08
C ALA A 164 6.25 33.45 18.03
N LYS A 165 7.21 32.52 18.17
CA LYS A 165 8.30 32.34 17.22
C LYS A 165 7.89 31.29 16.19
N PHE A 166 8.22 31.52 14.93
CA PHE A 166 7.96 30.57 13.85
C PHE A 166 9.25 29.85 13.48
N ARG A 167 9.22 28.53 13.45
CA ARG A 167 10.29 27.69 12.91
C ARG A 167 9.79 27.04 11.64
N THR A 168 10.51 27.18 10.54
CA THR A 168 10.24 26.39 9.33
C THR A 168 10.91 25.04 9.50
N GLU A 169 10.15 23.97 9.31
CA GLU A 169 10.64 22.60 9.30
C GLU A 169 10.24 21.94 7.97
N LYS A 170 11.14 21.13 7.41
CA LYS A 170 10.88 20.34 6.21
C LYS A 170 10.14 19.06 6.58
N TYR A 171 9.14 18.74 5.77
CA TYR A 171 8.34 17.52 5.83
C TYR A 171 8.22 16.94 4.44
N ALA A 172 7.82 15.69 4.36
CA ALA A 172 7.43 15.06 3.11
C ALA A 172 5.99 14.55 3.28
N ASP A 173 5.14 14.89 2.32
CA ASP A 173 3.77 14.43 2.24
C ASP A 173 3.66 13.32 1.19
N VAL A 174 3.03 12.21 1.54
CA VAL A 174 2.83 11.05 0.69
C VAL A 174 1.35 10.89 0.39
N VAL A 175 1.04 10.70 -0.89
CA VAL A 175 -0.29 10.39 -1.40
C VAL A 175 -0.19 9.18 -2.34
N VAL A 176 -1.26 8.39 -2.40
CA VAL A 176 -1.36 7.32 -3.40
C VAL A 176 -1.32 7.96 -4.80
N SER A 177 -0.40 7.49 -5.63
CA SER A 177 -0.35 7.89 -7.03
C SER A 177 -1.63 7.37 -7.68
N HIS A 178 -2.53 8.26 -8.10
CA HIS A 178 -3.65 7.89 -8.97
C HIS A 178 -3.07 7.61 -10.36
N SER A 179 -2.39 6.47 -10.49
CA SER A 179 -1.94 5.89 -11.76
C SER A 179 -2.19 4.38 -11.71
N ALA A 180 -3.46 4.03 -11.59
CA ALA A 180 -3.99 2.81 -12.15
C ALA A 180 -5.33 3.14 -12.84
N GLU A 181 -5.30 4.12 -13.75
CA GLU A 181 -6.11 3.95 -14.94
C GLU A 181 -5.68 2.62 -15.56
N SER A 182 -6.65 1.73 -15.71
CA SER A 182 -6.67 0.59 -16.62
C SER A 182 -5.76 0.76 -17.83
N LYS A 183 -4.47 0.46 -17.69
CA LYS A 183 -3.56 0.25 -18.80
C LYS A 183 -3.22 -1.22 -18.83
N ASN A 184 -4.07 -1.94 -19.57
CA ASN A 184 -3.75 -3.18 -20.27
C ASN A 184 -2.78 -4.11 -19.55
N LEU A 185 -3.32 -4.97 -18.68
CA LEU A 185 -2.88 -6.36 -18.70
C LEU A 185 -3.68 -7.07 -19.80
N GLN A 186 -3.31 -6.80 -21.05
CA GLN A 186 -3.48 -7.73 -22.15
C GLN A 186 -2.12 -8.35 -22.38
N MET A 187 -1.93 -9.56 -21.84
CA MET A 187 -1.10 -10.60 -22.41
C MET A 187 -1.93 -11.88 -22.42
#